data_AF-A0A822ZKZ5-F1
#
_entry.id   AF-A0A822ZKZ5-F1
#
_cell.length_a   1.000
_cell.length_b   1.000
_cell.length_c   1.000
_cell.angle_alpha   90.00
_cell.angle_beta   90.00
_cell.angle_gamma   90.00
#
_symmetry.space_group_name_H-M   'P 1'
#
loop_
_entity.id
_entity.type
_entity.pdbx_description
1 polymer ?
#
loop_
_entity_poly.entity_id
_entity_poly.type
_entity_poly.pdbx_seq_one_letter_code
_entity_poly.pdbx_strand_id
1 'polypeptide(L)'
;MRRRWCSYRRKRWLCKERRRRVMVLPMSRKTIRSPIERKLKKLESIVPGCKELDVDALFRETLNYILVLEFQVSVLTSLHNLYGL
;
A
#
# COMPACT_ATOMS: atom_id res chain seq x y z
N MET A 1 62.33 10.70 -6.52
CA MET A 1 61.03 10.49 -7.22
C MET A 1 60.64 9.02 -7.18
N ARG A 2 59.33 8.70 -7.20
CA ARG A 2 58.68 7.35 -7.32
C ARG A 2 58.34 6.56 -6.04
N ARG A 3 57.39 7.04 -5.22
CA ARG A 3 56.60 6.18 -4.28
C ARG A 3 55.15 6.66 -4.05
N ARG A 4 54.42 7.04 -5.11
CA ARG A 4 53.03 7.54 -5.00
C ARG A 4 51.96 6.72 -5.73
N TRP A 5 52.28 5.51 -6.22
CA TRP A 5 51.34 4.71 -7.03
C TRP A 5 50.81 3.42 -6.38
N CYS A 6 51.26 3.04 -5.18
CA CYS A 6 50.76 1.84 -4.50
C CYS A 6 49.51 2.09 -3.63
N SER A 7 49.26 3.34 -3.21
CA SER A 7 48.13 3.67 -2.33
C SER A 7 46.78 3.73 -3.07
N TYR A 8 46.79 4.10 -4.37
CA TYR A 8 45.56 4.23 -5.16
C TYR A 8 44.89 2.90 -5.50
N ARG A 9 45.69 1.83 -5.67
CA ARG A 9 45.17 0.49 -5.98
C ARG A 9 44.41 -0.09 -4.79
N ARG A 10 44.98 -0.01 -3.59
CA ARG A 10 44.42 -0.56 -2.34
C ARG A 10 43.09 0.13 -1.94
N LYS A 11 43.01 1.45 -2.14
CA LYS A 11 41.77 2.23 -1.93
C LYS A 11 40.64 1.83 -2.89
N ARG A 12 40.96 1.48 -4.14
CA ARG A 12 39.98 1.02 -5.15
C ARG A 12 39.35 -0.33 -4.79
N TRP A 13 40.13 -1.25 -4.23
CA TRP A 13 39.61 -2.54 -3.73
C TRP A 13 38.65 -2.35 -2.55
N LEU A 14 39.00 -1.51 -1.57
CA LEU A 14 38.14 -1.21 -0.41
C LEU A 14 36.81 -0.55 -0.79
N CYS A 15 36.79 0.37 -1.78
CA CYS A 15 35.54 0.94 -2.29
C CYS A 15 34.69 -0.06 -3.08
N LYS A 16 35.33 -1.03 -3.76
CA LYS A 16 34.63 -2.10 -4.52
C LYS A 16 33.95 -3.09 -3.58
N GLU A 17 34.62 -3.45 -2.48
CA GLU A 17 34.09 -4.33 -1.43
C GLU A 17 32.91 -3.70 -0.68
N ARG A 18 33.01 -2.39 -0.38
CA ARG A 18 31.93 -1.63 0.30
C ARG A 18 30.68 -1.47 -0.57
N ARG A 19 30.84 -1.31 -1.90
CA ARG A 19 29.71 -1.31 -2.86
C ARG A 19 28.98 -2.64 -2.93
N ARG A 20 29.69 -3.77 -2.85
CA ARG A 20 29.06 -5.10 -2.89
C ARG A 20 28.18 -5.34 -1.67
N ARG A 21 28.59 -4.94 -0.46
CA ARG A 21 27.77 -5.10 0.74
C ARG A 21 26.49 -4.25 0.74
N VAL A 22 26.51 -3.08 0.12
CA VAL A 22 25.32 -2.20 0.03
C VAL A 22 24.27 -2.74 -0.95
N MET A 23 24.67 -3.56 -1.93
CA MET A 23 23.74 -4.22 -2.87
C MET A 23 23.10 -5.50 -2.33
N VAL A 24 23.33 -5.85 -1.06
CA VAL A 24 22.67 -6.99 -0.39
C VAL A 24 21.81 -6.50 0.77
N LEU A 25 21.21 -5.31 0.63
CA LEU A 25 19.98 -5.05 1.36
C LEU A 25 18.99 -6.13 0.89
N PRO A 26 18.35 -6.88 1.81
CA PRO A 26 17.33 -7.81 1.41
C PRO A 26 16.26 -6.95 0.74
N MET A 27 16.16 -7.10 -0.58
CA MET A 27 15.03 -6.61 -1.33
C MET A 27 13.87 -7.37 -0.73
N SER A 28 13.24 -6.75 0.27
CA SER A 28 12.07 -7.27 0.95
C SER A 28 11.20 -7.78 -0.18
N ARG A 29 11.05 -9.11 -0.26
CA ARG A 29 10.19 -9.77 -1.23
C ARG A 29 8.82 -9.19 -0.94
N LYS A 30 8.48 -8.07 -1.59
CA LYS A 30 7.12 -7.59 -1.71
C LYS A 30 6.49 -8.73 -2.48
N THR A 31 5.90 -9.67 -1.75
CA THR A 31 5.02 -10.68 -2.31
C THR A 31 4.14 -9.91 -3.27
N ILE A 32 4.24 -10.24 -4.56
CA ILE A 32 3.46 -9.58 -5.58
C ILE A 32 2.03 -9.97 -5.24
N ARG A 33 1.34 -9.10 -4.47
CA ARG A 33 -0.03 -9.34 -4.06
C ARG A 33 -0.83 -9.61 -5.30
N SER A 34 -1.62 -10.68 -5.26
CA SER A 34 -2.51 -11.03 -6.35
C SER A 34 -3.41 -9.82 -6.68
N PRO A 35 -3.88 -9.68 -7.93
CA PRO A 35 -4.81 -8.63 -8.29
C PRO A 35 -6.04 -8.60 -7.37
N ILE A 36 -6.48 -9.77 -6.89
CA ILE A 36 -7.61 -9.93 -5.96
C ILE A 36 -7.27 -9.33 -4.59
N GLU A 37 -6.11 -9.66 -4.00
CA GLU A 37 -5.68 -9.04 -2.73
C GLU A 37 -5.56 -7.52 -2.80
N ARG A 38 -5.15 -6.97 -3.95
CA ARG A 38 -5.11 -5.51 -4.16
C ARG A 38 -6.52 -4.91 -4.14
N LYS A 39 -7.48 -5.59 -4.76
CA LYS A 39 -8.89 -5.18 -4.75
C LYS A 39 -9.49 -5.28 -3.36
N LEU A 40 -9.24 -6.38 -2.64
CA LEU A 40 -9.70 -6.57 -1.25
C LEU A 40 -9.12 -5.48 -0.34
N LYS A 41 -7.81 -5.22 -0.42
CA LYS A 41 -7.19 -4.15 0.36
C LYS A 41 -7.75 -2.76 0.02
N LYS A 42 -8.10 -2.52 -1.24
CA LYS A 42 -8.78 -1.29 -1.64
C LYS A 42 -10.19 -1.21 -1.05
N LEU A 43 -10.92 -2.32 -1.04
CA LEU A 43 -12.25 -2.40 -0.45
C LEU A 43 -12.22 -2.11 1.06
N GLU A 44 -11.29 -2.72 1.80
CA GLU A 44 -11.04 -2.44 3.23
C GLU A 44 -10.76 -0.96 3.52
N SER A 45 -10.11 -0.25 2.58
CA SER A 45 -9.81 1.17 2.74
C SER A 45 -11.00 2.10 2.49
N ILE A 46 -12.01 1.63 1.76
CA ILE A 46 -13.23 2.39 1.43
C ILE A 46 -14.29 2.18 2.51
N VAL A 47 -14.44 0.94 2.99
CA VAL A 47 -15.46 0.59 3.97
C VAL A 47 -14.95 0.93 5.38
N PRO A 48 -15.70 1.76 6.15
CA PRO A 48 -15.28 2.12 7.50
C PRO A 48 -15.22 0.88 8.41
N GLY A 49 -14.24 0.85 9.33
CA GLY A 49 -14.12 -0.21 10.33
C GLY A 49 -13.63 -1.57 9.83
N CYS A 50 -13.28 -1.70 8.55
CA CYS A 50 -12.98 -3.00 7.93
C CYS A 50 -11.48 -3.37 7.83
N LYS A 51 -10.64 -2.83 8.71
CA LYS A 51 -9.20 -3.14 8.69
C LYS A 51 -8.97 -4.57 9.18
N GLU A 52 -8.23 -5.36 8.40
CA GLU A 52 -7.77 -6.71 8.77
C GLU A 52 -8.92 -7.69 9.07
N LEU A 53 -10.09 -7.48 8.46
CA LEU A 53 -11.21 -8.41 8.56
C LEU A 53 -11.00 -9.63 7.65
N ASP A 54 -11.63 -10.74 8.05
CA ASP A 54 -11.80 -11.88 7.15
C ASP A 54 -12.64 -11.49 5.91
N VAL A 55 -12.45 -12.19 4.80
CA VAL A 55 -13.06 -11.85 3.51
C VAL A 55 -14.59 -11.88 3.58
N ASP A 56 -15.18 -12.85 4.29
CA ASP A 56 -16.63 -12.96 4.43
C ASP A 56 -17.20 -11.80 5.28
N ALA A 57 -16.49 -11.45 6.36
CA ALA A 57 -16.84 -10.31 7.19
C ALA A 57 -16.73 -8.98 6.43
N LEU A 58 -15.67 -8.81 5.62
CA LEU A 58 -15.48 -7.63 4.77
C LEU A 58 -16.65 -7.46 3.79
N PHE A 59 -17.09 -8.53 3.12
CA PHE A 59 -18.22 -8.44 2.20
C PHE A 59 -19.53 -8.14 2.93
N ARG A 60 -19.76 -8.74 4.10
CA ARG A 60 -20.95 -8.44 4.91
C ARG A 60 -21.00 -6.97 5.33
N GLU A 61 -19.90 -6.43 5.83
CA GLU A 61 -19.85 -5.01 6.20
C GLU A 61 -19.92 -4.09 4.97
N THR A 62 -19.39 -4.52 3.82
CA THR A 62 -19.57 -3.81 2.55
C THR A 62 -21.04 -3.72 2.16
N LEU A 63 -21.79 -4.82 2.27
CA LEU A 63 -23.23 -4.84 1.99
C LEU A 63 -23.99 -3.88 2.91
N ASN A 64 -23.71 -3.93 4.22
CA ASN A 64 -24.30 -3.03 5.20
C ASN A 64 -24.01 -1.56 4.84
N TYR A 65 -22.75 -1.26 4.47
CA TYR A 65 -22.34 0.10 4.15
C TYR A 65 -23.02 0.63 2.88
N ILE A 66 -23.17 -0.20 1.84
CA ILE A 66 -23.92 0.17 0.63
C ILE A 66 -25.37 0.49 0.99
N LEU A 67 -26.04 -0.37 1.78
CA LEU A 67 -27.44 -0.15 2.17
C LEU A 67 -27.63 1.15 2.96
N VAL A 68 -26.70 1.46 3.87
CA VAL A 68 -26.74 2.73 4.63
C VAL A 68 -26.56 3.93 3.71
N LEU A 69 -25.62 3.87 2.77
CA LEU A 69 -25.40 4.96 1.81
C LEU A 69 -26.61 5.18 0.90
N GLU A 70 -27.20 4.10 0.39
CA GLU A 70 -28.43 4.17 -0.42
C GLU A 70 -29.58 4.81 0.35
N PHE A 71 -29.77 4.40 1.61
CA PHE A 71 -30.78 4.99 2.47
C PHE A 71 -30.51 6.47 2.74
N GLN A 72 -29.26 6.86 3.02
CA GLN A 72 -28.88 8.26 3.23
C GLN A 72 -29.18 9.12 2.00
N VAL A 73 -28.78 8.65 0.81
CA VAL A 73 -29.07 9.35 -0.45
C VAL A 73 -30.58 9.45 -0.68
N SER A 74 -31.32 8.37 -0.43
CA SER A 74 -32.79 8.36 -0.56
C SER A 74 -33.43 9.42 0.35
N VAL A 75 -33.07 9.44 1.64
CA VAL A 75 -33.61 10.43 2.60
C VAL A 75 -33.25 11.85 2.19
N LEU A 76 -31.99 12.11 1.85
CA LEU A 76 -31.56 13.44 1.41
C LEU A 76 -32.28 13.88 0.13
N THR A 77 -32.54 12.96 -0.79
CA THR A 77 -33.29 13.24 -2.02
C THR A 77 -34.76 13.54 -1.71
N SER A 78 -35.39 12.79 -0.80
CA SER A 78 -36.74 13.08 -0.35
C SER A 78 -36.84 14.44 0.33
N LEU A 79 -35.87 14.79 1.18
CA LEU A 79 -35.80 16.11 1.82
C LEU A 79 -35.57 17.22 0.80
N HIS A 80 -34.64 17.05 -0.14
CA HIS A 80 -34.44 17.96 -1.25
C HIS A 80 -35.75 18.18 -2.03
N ASN A 81 -36.49 17.13 -2.33
CA ASN A 81 -37.75 17.24 -3.07
C ASN A 81 -38.87 17.90 -2.23
N LEU A 82 -38.87 17.71 -0.91
CA LEU A 82 -39.84 18.33 0.00
C LEU A 82 -39.56 19.83 0.22
N TYR A 83 -38.28 20.21 0.35
CA TYR A 83 -37.87 21.57 0.72
C TYR A 83 -37.34 22.40 -0.47
N GLY A 84 -37.10 21.78 -1.63
CA GLY A 84 -36.65 22.45 -2.86
C GLY A 84 -35.25 23.08 -2.78
N LEU A 85 -34.37 22.57 -1.90
CA LEU A 85 -33.00 23.08 -1.68
C LEU A 85 -32.04 22.68 -2.79
#